data_AF-A0AAV9NP98-F1
#
_entry.id   AF-A0AAV9NP98-F1
#
_cell.length_a   1.000
_cell.length_b   1.000
_cell.length_c   1.000
_cell.angle_alpha   90.00
_cell.angle_beta   90.00
_cell.angle_gamma   90.00
#
_symmetry.space_group_name_H-M   'P 1'
#
loop_
_entity.id
_entity.type
_entity.pdbx_description
1 polymer ?
#
loop_
_entity_poly.entity_id
_entity_poly.type
_entity_poly.pdbx_seq_one_letter_code
_entity_poly.pdbx_strand_id
1 'polypeptide(L)'
;MPRQKGVKFQHRSNGTSQSDHHRQNSSTASESSSEPPSPIKDVDPKRNGSVEKSDKHVEPSEYEKKKATFITRTIWTLAMISGFFGAMFAGHIYVLMVITAVLIISFKEVIAIAQVPTKQKNLPLTKSLNWYFFAITMYFVYGESVIYYFKHILLVDKVLLPFATHHRFISFTMYIFGFVFFVASLQKGYYKFQFTQFAWTHMALFLIVIQAHFMMNNVLEGLIWFFLPVSLVVTNDIFAYICGITFGRTQLIKISPKKTVEGFVGAWVCTIFFGFALTNILMRYKYFICPVNDLGANIFTGLQCTPNPVFASRPYNLFGWAGIDRIFRIAPIQFHILIFATFASLIAPFGGFFASGLKRTFKIKDFGDSIPGHGGMTDRMDCQFIMGVFSYMYYQSFIAVYKANVGSVIETAIVGLTVEEQIDVVKGLSKYLYNQGVVSGEVRYSTSNFNVRRD
;
A
#
# COMPACT_ATOMS: atom_id res chain seq x y z
N MET A 1 -18.22 -31.81 49.89
CA MET A 1 -17.56 -32.05 48.59
C MET A 1 -16.75 -30.82 48.20
N PRO A 2 -15.49 -30.99 47.75
CA PRO A 2 -14.38 -30.29 48.42
C PRO A 2 -13.43 -29.48 47.53
N ARG A 3 -12.86 -28.44 48.17
CA ARG A 3 -11.48 -27.90 48.10
C ARG A 3 -10.75 -27.82 46.74
N GLN A 4 -10.42 -26.57 46.40
CA GLN A 4 -9.22 -26.19 45.63
C GLN A 4 -7.97 -26.90 46.20
N LYS A 5 -7.27 -27.64 45.35
CA LYS A 5 -5.92 -28.15 45.63
C LYS A 5 -4.89 -27.23 44.96
N GLY A 6 -4.16 -26.50 45.79
CA GLY A 6 -2.92 -25.85 45.40
C GLY A 6 -1.81 -26.87 45.18
N VAL A 7 -0.97 -26.63 44.19
CA VAL A 7 0.28 -27.38 43.96
C VAL A 7 1.42 -26.51 44.47
N LYS A 8 2.01 -26.91 45.61
CA LYS A 8 3.28 -26.42 46.14
C LYS A 8 4.41 -27.21 45.48
N PHE A 9 5.40 -26.52 44.92
CA PHE A 9 6.71 -27.11 44.65
C PHE A 9 7.61 -26.87 45.86
N GLN A 10 8.17 -27.97 46.37
CA GLN A 10 8.97 -28.04 47.59
C GLN A 10 10.45 -27.85 47.21
N HIS A 11 11.06 -26.75 47.64
CA HIS A 11 12.51 -26.56 47.59
C HIS A 11 13.16 -27.14 48.85
N ARG A 12 14.23 -27.89 48.61
CA ARG A 12 15.14 -28.63 49.50
C ARG A 12 15.58 -27.83 50.73
N SER A 13 15.45 -28.43 51.93
CA SER A 13 15.98 -27.91 53.19
C SER A 13 17.47 -28.21 53.34
N ASN A 14 18.24 -27.23 53.80
CA ASN A 14 19.33 -27.40 54.76
C ASN A 14 19.65 -26.01 55.33
N GLY A 15 19.62 -25.85 56.64
CA GLY A 15 20.00 -24.59 57.30
C GLY A 15 19.22 -24.33 58.58
N THR A 16 19.77 -24.83 59.68
CA THR A 16 19.34 -24.62 61.06
C THR A 16 19.68 -23.20 61.55
N SER A 17 18.79 -22.70 62.42
CA SER A 17 19.00 -21.78 63.56
C SER A 17 19.25 -20.27 63.36
N GLN A 18 18.26 -19.52 63.87
CA GLN A 18 18.32 -18.34 64.75
C GLN A 18 18.89 -17.02 64.21
N SER A 19 18.06 -15.99 64.07
CA SER A 19 17.66 -15.05 65.15
C SER A 19 16.96 -13.82 64.55
N ASP A 20 16.12 -13.20 65.37
CA ASP A 20 15.14 -12.16 65.09
C ASP A 20 15.70 -10.86 64.50
N HIS A 21 14.88 -10.12 63.73
CA HIS A 21 14.53 -8.73 64.07
C HIS A 21 13.43 -8.14 63.16
N HIS A 22 12.56 -7.37 63.82
CA HIS A 22 11.39 -6.66 63.33
C HIS A 22 11.71 -5.46 62.40
N ARG A 23 10.92 -5.35 61.31
CA ARG A 23 10.05 -4.19 60.93
C ARG A 23 10.59 -2.76 61.14
N GLN A 24 10.72 -1.97 60.06
CA GLN A 24 9.74 -0.93 59.59
C GLN A 24 10.35 0.15 58.67
N ASN A 25 9.59 0.44 57.60
CA ASN A 25 9.32 1.68 56.86
C ASN A 25 10.18 2.97 56.95
N SER A 26 10.31 3.54 55.73
CA SER A 26 10.05 4.93 55.31
C SER A 26 11.11 6.05 55.47
N SER A 27 11.55 6.50 54.29
CA SER A 27 11.63 7.89 53.77
C SER A 27 12.41 8.99 54.52
N THR A 28 13.43 9.53 53.83
CA THR A 28 13.89 10.95 53.80
C THR A 28 14.82 11.06 52.58
N ALA A 29 14.61 11.93 51.58
CA ALA A 29 14.74 13.39 51.56
C ALA A 29 16.20 13.90 51.67
N SER A 30 16.60 14.58 50.58
CA SER A 30 17.50 15.75 50.47
C SER A 30 19.00 15.70 50.78
N GLU A 31 19.71 16.24 49.79
CA GLU A 31 20.77 17.27 49.89
C GLU A 31 22.26 16.92 49.74
N SER A 32 22.88 17.87 49.05
CA SER A 32 24.23 18.01 48.52
C SER A 32 25.28 18.31 49.58
N SER A 33 26.51 17.82 49.37
CA SER A 33 27.74 18.62 49.58
C SER A 33 29.00 17.83 49.23
N SER A 34 30.03 18.60 48.90
CA SER A 34 31.30 18.34 48.24
C SER A 34 32.48 17.93 49.14
N GLU A 35 33.49 17.32 48.47
CA GLU A 35 34.93 17.21 48.80
C GLU A 35 35.42 16.17 49.84
N PRO A 36 36.61 15.57 49.61
CA PRO A 36 37.88 16.16 50.08
C PRO A 36 39.06 16.11 49.07
N PRO A 37 40.12 16.94 49.23
CA PRO A 37 41.37 16.85 48.46
C PRO A 37 42.51 16.13 49.23
N SER A 38 43.44 15.54 48.50
CA SER A 38 44.70 14.96 49.00
C SER A 38 45.92 15.53 48.25
N PRO A 39 47.12 15.58 48.86
CA PRO A 39 48.11 16.61 48.58
C PRO A 39 49.22 16.22 47.58
N ILE A 40 49.89 17.27 47.09
CA ILE A 40 51.02 17.34 46.15
C ILE A 40 52.32 16.78 46.78
N LYS A 41 53.12 16.07 45.99
CA LYS A 41 54.58 15.95 46.15
C LYS A 41 55.28 15.98 44.80
N ASP A 42 56.31 16.83 44.72
CA ASP A 42 57.21 17.10 43.60
C ASP A 42 58.07 15.91 43.15
N VAL A 43 58.52 15.94 41.89
CA VAL A 43 59.93 15.81 41.42
C VAL A 43 59.97 15.56 39.89
N ASP A 44 60.60 16.47 39.15
CA ASP A 44 61.03 16.36 37.72
C ASP A 44 62.44 15.69 37.64
N PRO A 45 63.06 15.42 36.46
CA PRO A 45 62.57 15.31 35.07
C PRO A 45 63.14 14.07 34.32
N LYS A 46 62.54 13.63 33.19
CA LYS A 46 63.24 13.13 31.98
C LYS A 46 62.29 12.50 30.93
N ARG A 47 62.40 13.06 29.71
CA ARG A 47 62.52 12.38 28.40
C ARG A 47 61.25 11.80 27.75
N ASN A 48 60.89 12.44 26.63
CA ASN A 48 60.25 11.96 25.39
C ASN A 48 59.10 10.94 25.48
N GLY A 49 57.89 11.40 25.10
CA GLY A 49 56.79 10.52 24.71
C GLY A 49 55.66 11.32 24.07
N SER A 50 55.53 11.16 22.74
CA SER A 50 54.33 11.30 21.90
C SER A 50 53.15 12.16 22.40
N VAL A 51 52.83 13.19 21.60
CA VAL A 51 51.51 13.82 21.55
C VAL A 51 50.47 12.77 21.16
N GLU A 52 49.77 12.18 22.11
CA GLU A 52 48.44 11.63 21.86
C GLU A 52 47.43 12.76 22.11
N LYS A 53 46.92 13.34 21.01
CA LYS A 53 45.65 14.05 21.03
C LYS A 53 44.59 13.03 21.47
N SER A 54 44.24 13.05 22.75
CA SER A 54 42.95 12.51 23.16
C SER A 54 41.89 13.43 22.56
N ASP A 55 41.32 13.02 21.42
CA ASP A 55 40.07 13.57 20.94
C ASP A 55 39.02 13.30 22.01
N LYS A 56 38.81 14.29 22.88
CA LYS A 56 37.63 14.33 23.74
C LYS A 56 36.43 14.40 22.80
N HIS A 57 35.81 13.25 22.55
CA HIS A 57 34.46 13.20 22.00
C HIS A 57 33.55 13.97 22.96
N VAL A 58 33.34 15.25 22.66
CA VAL A 58 32.29 16.04 23.28
C VAL A 58 30.98 15.41 22.83
N GLU A 59 30.32 14.69 23.74
CA GLU A 59 28.97 14.18 23.52
C GLU A 59 28.09 15.34 23.04
N PRO A 60 27.48 15.25 21.84
CA PRO A 60 26.76 16.36 21.27
C PRO A 60 25.61 16.75 22.20
N SER A 61 25.43 18.07 22.37
CA SER A 61 24.37 18.63 23.21
C SER A 61 23.01 18.06 22.81
N GLU A 62 22.08 17.90 23.76
CA GLU A 62 20.72 17.42 23.47
C GLU A 62 20.03 18.29 22.40
N TYR A 63 20.38 19.57 22.35
CA TYR A 63 19.97 20.50 21.29
C TYR A 63 20.55 20.13 19.93
N GLU A 64 21.83 19.77 19.84
CA GLU A 64 22.49 19.35 18.60
C GLU A 64 21.91 18.03 18.08
N LYS A 65 21.61 17.07 18.97
CA LYS A 65 20.92 15.82 18.61
C LYS A 65 19.52 16.07 18.06
N LYS A 66 18.74 16.97 18.68
CA LYS A 66 17.41 17.38 18.19
C LYS A 66 17.49 18.12 16.85
N LYS A 67 18.45 19.04 16.71
CA LYS A 67 18.71 19.79 15.47
C LYS A 67 19.12 18.87 14.33
N ALA A 68 20.06 17.95 14.57
CA ALA A 68 20.48 16.95 13.59
C ALA A 68 19.31 16.06 13.16
N THR A 69 18.49 15.60 14.12
CA THR A 69 17.29 14.81 13.82
C THR A 69 16.28 15.60 12.97
N PHE A 70 16.07 16.88 13.28
CA PHE A 70 15.18 17.76 12.52
C PHE A 70 15.69 18.01 11.09
N ILE A 71 17.00 18.26 10.93
CA ILE A 71 17.64 18.45 9.62
C ILE A 71 17.51 17.17 8.79
N THR A 72 17.90 16.02 9.34
CA THR A 72 17.80 14.72 8.65
C THR A 72 16.36 14.46 8.21
N ARG A 73 15.37 14.71 9.08
CA ARG A 73 13.96 14.58 8.71
C ARG A 73 13.60 15.52 7.56
N THR A 74 13.94 16.79 7.65
CA THR A 74 13.59 17.77 6.61
C THR A 74 14.17 17.39 5.24
N ILE A 75 15.45 17.01 5.20
CA ILE A 75 16.14 16.60 3.96
C ILE A 75 15.47 15.37 3.35
N TRP A 76 15.23 14.32 4.13
CA TRP A 76 14.60 13.10 3.63
C TRP A 76 13.14 13.32 3.24
N THR A 77 12.40 14.20 3.92
CA THR A 77 11.04 14.59 3.50
C THR A 77 11.08 15.24 2.12
N LEU A 78 11.97 16.22 1.90
CA LEU A 78 12.11 16.88 0.60
C LEU A 78 12.58 15.91 -0.49
N ALA A 79 13.50 15.00 -0.17
CA ALA A 79 13.99 13.98 -1.10
C ALA A 79 12.86 13.02 -1.52
N MET A 80 12.04 12.54 -0.57
CA MET A 80 10.91 11.65 -0.86
C MET A 80 9.84 12.34 -1.70
N ILE A 81 9.46 13.58 -1.34
CA ILE A 81 8.47 14.36 -2.11
C ILE A 81 8.98 14.60 -3.53
N SER A 82 10.22 15.08 -3.67
CA SER A 82 10.82 15.37 -4.97
C SER A 82 10.97 14.10 -5.81
N GLY A 83 11.38 12.99 -5.21
CA GLY A 83 11.47 11.69 -5.89
C GLY A 83 10.11 11.17 -6.36
N PHE A 84 9.07 11.30 -5.52
CA PHE A 84 7.71 10.89 -5.89
C PHE A 84 7.15 11.72 -7.05
N PHE A 85 7.19 13.05 -6.96
CA PHE A 85 6.71 13.92 -8.03
C PHE A 85 7.57 13.79 -9.30
N GLY A 86 8.89 13.63 -9.15
CA GLY A 86 9.80 13.36 -10.26
C GLY A 86 9.43 12.08 -11.01
N ALA A 87 9.21 10.98 -10.29
CA ALA A 87 8.74 9.72 -10.88
C ALA A 87 7.36 9.88 -11.54
N MET A 88 6.43 10.57 -10.87
CA MET A 88 5.08 10.80 -11.38
C MET A 88 5.05 11.62 -12.67
N PHE A 89 5.94 12.60 -12.84
CA PHE A 89 6.02 13.39 -14.07
C PHE A 89 6.85 12.72 -15.17
N ALA A 90 7.80 11.85 -14.80
CA ALA A 90 8.63 11.10 -15.74
C ALA A 90 7.84 10.05 -16.53
N GLY A 91 6.79 9.46 -15.95
CA GLY A 91 5.95 8.48 -16.64
C GLY A 91 5.31 7.45 -15.72
N HIS A 92 4.32 6.74 -16.25
CA HIS A 92 3.60 5.69 -15.52
C HIS A 92 4.53 4.56 -15.07
N ILE A 93 5.51 4.18 -15.90
CA ILE A 93 6.49 3.14 -15.57
C ILE A 93 7.30 3.47 -14.31
N TYR A 94 7.66 4.73 -14.11
CA TYR A 94 8.42 5.16 -12.93
C TYR A 94 7.58 5.08 -11.67
N VAL A 95 6.29 5.41 -11.75
CA VAL A 95 5.36 5.22 -10.62
C VAL A 95 5.22 3.73 -10.28
N LEU A 96 5.10 2.85 -11.28
CA LEU A 96 5.06 1.40 -11.07
C LEU A 96 6.34 0.87 -10.42
N MET A 97 7.51 1.38 -10.83
CA MET A 97 8.79 1.05 -10.19
C MET A 97 8.84 1.52 -8.74
N VAL A 98 8.35 2.73 -8.43
CA VAL A 98 8.25 3.23 -7.05
C VAL A 98 7.35 2.35 -6.21
N ILE A 99 6.15 1.99 -6.69
CA ILE A 99 5.23 1.09 -5.99
C ILE A 99 5.90 -0.26 -5.74
N THR A 100 6.59 -0.81 -6.73
CA THR A 100 7.32 -2.09 -6.61
C THR A 100 8.46 -2.00 -5.57
N ALA A 101 9.20 -0.89 -5.53
CA ALA A 101 10.25 -0.67 -4.54
C ALA A 101 9.68 -0.56 -3.11
N VAL A 102 8.63 0.25 -2.93
CA VAL A 102 7.90 0.41 -1.66
C VAL A 102 7.41 -0.95 -1.15
N LEU A 103 6.89 -1.76 -2.05
CA LEU A 103 6.39 -3.10 -1.80
C LEU A 103 7.47 -4.08 -1.34
N ILE A 104 8.61 -4.14 -2.03
CA ILE A 104 9.75 -4.97 -1.64
C ILE A 104 10.25 -4.57 -0.25
N ILE A 105 10.38 -3.27 0.02
CA ILE A 105 10.82 -2.76 1.31
C ILE A 105 9.81 -3.12 2.41
N SER A 106 8.51 -2.92 2.17
CA SER A 106 7.46 -3.21 3.14
C SER A 106 7.37 -4.71 3.46
N PHE A 107 7.45 -5.57 2.44
CA PHE A 107 7.51 -7.02 2.65
C PHE A 107 8.73 -7.43 3.48
N LYS A 108 9.92 -6.87 3.17
CA LYS A 108 11.15 -7.13 3.94
C LYS A 108 10.97 -6.76 5.42
N GLU A 109 10.39 -5.59 5.72
CA GLU A 109 10.14 -5.14 7.09
C GLU A 109 9.20 -6.07 7.86
N VAL A 110 8.04 -6.41 7.25
CA VAL A 110 7.04 -7.28 7.88
C VAL A 110 7.58 -8.69 8.12
N ILE A 111 8.36 -9.24 7.18
CA ILE A 111 9.01 -10.55 7.36
C ILE A 111 10.11 -10.48 8.42
N ALA A 112 10.89 -9.39 8.49
CA ALA A 112 11.96 -9.24 9.47
C ALA A 112 11.44 -9.31 10.91
N ILE A 113 10.24 -8.77 11.18
CA ILE A 113 9.61 -8.83 12.51
C ILE A 113 9.27 -10.26 12.91
N ALA A 114 8.67 -11.03 12.00
CA ALA A 114 8.39 -12.44 12.26
C ALA A 114 9.66 -13.26 12.44
N GLN A 115 10.81 -12.79 11.94
CA GLN A 115 12.08 -13.49 12.06
C GLN A 115 12.87 -13.19 13.34
N VAL A 116 12.48 -12.20 14.14
CA VAL A 116 13.16 -11.88 15.41
C VAL A 116 13.23 -13.10 16.36
N PRO A 117 12.16 -13.90 16.54
CA PRO A 117 12.22 -15.15 17.31
C PRO A 117 13.06 -16.25 16.65
N THR A 118 13.28 -16.16 15.33
CA THR A 118 13.97 -17.16 14.48
C THR A 118 15.48 -17.06 14.55
N LYS A 119 16.00 -15.85 14.79
CA LYS A 119 17.46 -15.58 14.80
C LYS A 119 18.20 -16.41 15.86
N GLN A 120 17.49 -16.89 16.87
CA GLN A 120 17.99 -17.78 17.91
C GLN A 120 18.12 -19.25 17.46
N LYS A 121 17.57 -19.63 16.30
CA LYS A 121 17.39 -21.03 15.87
C LYS A 121 18.01 -21.38 14.50
N ASN A 122 18.66 -20.42 13.83
CA ASN A 122 19.45 -20.59 12.58
C ASN A 122 18.88 -21.59 11.54
N LEU A 123 17.71 -21.28 10.97
CA LEU A 123 17.14 -22.02 9.83
C LEU A 123 17.27 -21.19 8.53
N PRO A 124 18.36 -21.34 7.73
CA PRO A 124 18.60 -20.52 6.55
C PRO A 124 17.56 -20.75 5.44
N LEU A 125 17.06 -21.98 5.30
CA LEU A 125 16.09 -22.38 4.27
C LEU A 125 14.75 -21.64 4.37
N THR A 126 14.34 -21.25 5.57
CA THR A 126 13.08 -20.52 5.78
C THR A 126 13.15 -19.10 5.22
N LYS A 127 14.34 -18.49 5.19
CA LYS A 127 14.52 -17.13 4.64
C LYS A 127 14.41 -17.11 3.13
N SER A 128 15.07 -18.04 2.44
CA SER A 128 14.99 -18.15 0.98
C SER A 128 13.56 -18.48 0.53
N LEU A 129 12.86 -19.32 1.30
CA LEU A 129 11.48 -19.68 1.01
C LEU A 129 10.50 -18.49 1.08
N ASN A 130 10.70 -17.55 2.01
CA ASN A 130 9.87 -16.34 2.08
C ASN A 130 10.01 -15.48 0.82
N TRP A 131 11.24 -15.30 0.34
CA TRP A 131 11.51 -14.56 -0.91
C TRP A 131 11.04 -15.33 -2.15
N TYR A 132 11.09 -16.66 -2.12
CA TYR A 132 10.55 -17.50 -3.18
C TYR A 132 9.04 -17.30 -3.34
N PHE A 133 8.27 -17.40 -2.24
CA PHE A 133 6.83 -17.14 -2.30
C PHE A 133 6.51 -15.70 -2.72
N PHE A 134 7.29 -14.72 -2.27
CA PHE A 134 7.17 -13.33 -2.74
C PHE A 134 7.34 -13.21 -4.26
N ALA A 135 8.40 -13.79 -4.82
CA ALA A 135 8.65 -13.75 -6.26
C ALA A 135 7.54 -14.43 -7.06
N ILE A 136 7.01 -15.57 -6.58
CA ILE A 136 5.88 -16.24 -7.24
C ILE A 136 4.61 -15.41 -7.17
N THR A 137 4.28 -14.83 -6.01
CA THR A 137 3.08 -14.00 -5.90
C THR A 137 3.22 -12.75 -6.77
N MET A 138 4.41 -12.13 -6.85
CA MET A 138 4.67 -11.07 -7.81
C MET A 138 4.43 -11.55 -9.23
N TYR A 139 5.02 -12.67 -9.64
CA TYR A 139 4.84 -13.19 -10.99
C TYR A 139 3.38 -13.49 -11.31
N PHE A 140 2.65 -14.15 -10.41
CA PHE A 140 1.23 -14.44 -10.56
C PHE A 140 0.40 -13.16 -10.72
N VAL A 141 0.57 -12.22 -9.80
CA VAL A 141 -0.30 -11.06 -9.74
C VAL A 141 0.08 -9.99 -10.78
N TYR A 142 1.38 -9.81 -11.03
CA TYR A 142 1.90 -8.72 -11.89
C TYR A 142 2.02 -9.20 -13.32
N GLY A 143 2.29 -10.49 -13.54
CA GLY A 143 2.33 -11.09 -14.86
C GLY A 143 1.01 -10.90 -15.59
N GLU A 144 -0.15 -11.07 -14.94
CA GLU A 144 -1.45 -10.87 -15.60
C GLU A 144 -1.66 -9.43 -16.08
N SER A 145 -1.36 -8.41 -15.24
CA SER A 145 -1.43 -7.00 -15.63
C SER A 145 -0.45 -6.68 -16.77
N VAL A 146 0.79 -7.17 -16.68
CA VAL A 146 1.82 -6.95 -17.70
C VAL A 146 1.43 -7.60 -19.02
N ILE A 147 0.88 -8.82 -19.00
CA ILE A 147 0.39 -9.50 -20.21
C ILE A 147 -0.78 -8.75 -20.84
N TYR A 148 -1.71 -8.25 -20.02
CA TYR A 148 -2.88 -7.50 -20.50
C TYR A 148 -2.48 -6.20 -21.22
N TYR A 149 -1.65 -5.36 -20.59
CA TYR A 149 -1.26 -4.07 -21.16
C TYR A 149 -0.18 -4.17 -22.24
N PHE A 150 0.67 -5.22 -22.22
CA PHE A 150 1.79 -5.39 -23.16
C PHE A 150 1.66 -6.61 -24.07
N LYS A 151 0.41 -7.06 -24.30
CA LYS A 151 0.10 -8.20 -25.17
C LYS A 151 0.84 -8.13 -26.50
N HIS A 152 0.86 -6.97 -27.16
CA HIS A 152 1.52 -6.81 -28.46
C HIS A 152 3.05 -6.92 -28.42
N ILE A 153 3.71 -6.52 -27.33
CA ILE A 153 5.17 -6.61 -27.21
C ILE A 153 5.58 -8.03 -26.81
N LEU A 154 4.86 -8.61 -25.85
CA LEU A 154 5.19 -9.93 -25.29
C LEU A 154 4.84 -11.09 -26.22
N LEU A 155 3.82 -10.93 -27.08
CA LEU A 155 3.45 -11.97 -28.05
C LEU A 155 4.38 -12.04 -29.28
N VAL A 156 5.19 -11.00 -29.52
CA VAL A 156 6.14 -10.97 -30.65
C VAL A 156 7.41 -11.75 -30.30
N ASP A 157 7.78 -11.83 -29.03
CA ASP A 157 8.95 -12.57 -28.57
C ASP A 157 8.63 -14.06 -28.35
N LYS A 158 9.24 -14.93 -29.16
CA LYS A 158 9.08 -16.40 -29.07
C LYS A 158 9.51 -16.97 -27.71
N VAL A 159 10.42 -16.32 -26.99
CA VAL A 159 10.90 -16.78 -25.69
C VAL A 159 9.93 -16.42 -24.57
N LEU A 160 9.31 -15.24 -24.63
CA LEU A 160 8.36 -14.77 -23.60
C LEU A 160 6.93 -15.30 -23.82
N LEU A 161 6.61 -15.72 -25.04
CA LEU A 161 5.29 -16.23 -25.42
C LEU A 161 4.77 -17.38 -24.54
N PRO A 162 5.56 -18.44 -24.21
CA PRO A 162 5.08 -19.52 -23.34
C PRO A 162 4.79 -19.04 -21.92
N PHE A 163 5.59 -18.11 -21.39
CA PHE A 163 5.41 -17.55 -20.05
C PHE A 163 4.15 -16.69 -19.96
N ALA A 164 3.83 -15.94 -21.02
CA ALA A 164 2.60 -15.15 -21.09
C ALA A 164 1.35 -16.02 -21.27
N THR A 165 1.38 -16.97 -22.22
CA THR A 165 0.22 -17.82 -22.55
C THR A 165 -0.15 -18.81 -21.44
N HIS A 166 0.85 -19.40 -20.79
CA HIS A 166 0.66 -20.40 -19.72
C HIS A 166 0.88 -19.82 -18.33
N HIS A 167 0.87 -18.49 -18.20
CA HIS A 167 1.17 -17.75 -16.98
C HIS A 167 0.48 -18.31 -15.73
N ARG A 168 -0.83 -18.58 -15.81
CA ARG A 168 -1.63 -19.10 -14.68
C ARG A 168 -1.18 -20.48 -14.24
N PHE A 169 -0.92 -21.38 -15.20
CA PHE A 169 -0.48 -22.73 -14.91
C PHE A 169 0.95 -22.75 -14.36
N ILE A 170 1.87 -21.98 -14.96
CA ILE A 170 3.26 -21.83 -14.48
C ILE A 170 3.27 -21.31 -13.05
N SER A 171 2.48 -20.28 -12.75
CA SER A 171 2.37 -19.71 -11.41
C SER A 171 1.88 -20.75 -10.39
N PHE A 172 0.86 -21.53 -10.76
CA PHE A 172 0.36 -22.64 -9.94
C PHE A 172 1.45 -23.69 -9.68
N THR A 173 2.15 -24.14 -10.71
CA THR A 173 3.23 -25.13 -10.57
C THR A 173 4.36 -24.62 -9.67
N MET A 174 4.77 -23.36 -9.81
CA MET A 174 5.80 -22.76 -8.94
C MET A 174 5.33 -22.68 -7.49
N TYR A 175 4.07 -22.32 -7.25
CA TYR A 175 3.51 -22.31 -5.90
C TYR A 175 3.52 -23.71 -5.27
N ILE A 176 3.07 -24.73 -6.01
CA ILE A 176 3.08 -26.13 -5.55
C ILE A 176 4.51 -26.59 -5.25
N PHE A 177 5.49 -26.24 -6.09
CA PHE A 177 6.89 -26.56 -5.83
C PHE A 177 7.39 -25.93 -4.51
N GLY A 178 7.08 -24.65 -4.27
CA GLY A 178 7.38 -23.98 -3.00
C GLY A 178 6.72 -24.64 -1.81
N PHE A 179 5.47 -25.08 -1.96
CA PHE A 179 4.73 -25.80 -0.92
C PHE A 179 5.36 -27.16 -0.61
N VAL A 180 5.69 -27.95 -1.63
CA VAL A 180 6.40 -29.24 -1.46
C VAL A 180 7.74 -29.02 -0.79
N PHE A 181 8.50 -28.00 -1.20
CA PHE A 181 9.77 -27.64 -0.59
C PHE A 181 9.62 -27.20 0.88
N PHE A 182 8.57 -26.44 1.21
CA PHE A 182 8.24 -26.11 2.60
C PHE A 182 8.03 -27.37 3.44
N VAL A 183 7.21 -28.30 2.95
CA VAL A 183 6.93 -29.58 3.63
C VAL A 183 8.21 -30.41 3.79
N ALA A 184 9.04 -30.49 2.75
CA ALA A 184 10.33 -31.17 2.81
C ALA A 184 11.32 -30.51 3.79
N SER A 185 11.19 -29.20 4.04
CA SER A 185 12.03 -28.46 4.98
C SER A 185 11.63 -28.62 6.45
N LEU A 186 10.53 -29.33 6.76
CA LEU A 186 10.03 -29.46 8.12
C LEU A 186 11.03 -30.22 9.02
N GLN A 187 11.32 -29.64 10.19
CA GLN A 187 12.22 -30.23 11.17
C GLN A 187 11.51 -30.52 12.48
N LYS A 188 11.69 -31.74 13.01
CA LYS A 188 11.12 -32.18 14.28
C LYS A 188 11.54 -31.22 15.41
N GLY A 189 10.58 -30.78 16.21
CA GLY A 189 10.79 -29.81 17.30
C GLY A 189 10.60 -28.34 16.89
N TYR A 190 10.51 -28.03 15.60
CA TYR A 190 10.31 -26.66 15.09
C TYR A 190 9.00 -26.45 14.34
N TYR A 191 8.10 -27.44 14.28
CA TYR A 191 6.86 -27.37 13.51
C TYR A 191 6.01 -26.12 13.80
N LYS A 192 5.68 -25.87 15.07
CA LYS A 192 4.88 -24.68 15.46
C LYS A 192 5.50 -23.40 14.90
N PHE A 193 6.83 -23.30 14.97
CA PHE A 193 7.56 -22.15 14.49
C PHE A 193 7.53 -22.06 12.95
N GLN A 194 7.82 -23.14 12.22
CA GLN A 194 7.80 -23.18 10.76
C GLN A 194 6.40 -22.89 10.18
N PHE A 195 5.35 -23.47 10.76
CA PHE A 195 3.97 -23.17 10.38
C PHE A 195 3.57 -21.72 10.69
N THR A 196 4.03 -21.16 11.82
CA THR A 196 3.79 -19.73 12.12
C THR A 196 4.47 -18.83 11.10
N GLN A 197 5.72 -19.13 10.70
CA GLN A 197 6.41 -18.38 9.66
C GLN A 197 5.69 -18.51 8.31
N PHE A 198 5.29 -19.71 7.94
CA PHE A 198 4.56 -19.96 6.69
C PHE A 198 3.25 -19.16 6.66
N ALA A 199 2.46 -19.21 7.74
CA ALA A 199 1.23 -18.43 7.87
C ALA A 199 1.50 -16.92 7.84
N TRP A 200 2.55 -16.46 8.51
CA TRP A 200 2.95 -15.05 8.51
C TRP A 200 3.35 -14.56 7.11
N THR A 201 4.13 -15.35 6.38
CA THR A 201 4.52 -15.05 5.01
C THR A 201 3.29 -14.92 4.12
N HIS A 202 2.34 -15.85 4.19
CA HIS A 202 1.11 -15.78 3.38
C HIS A 202 0.22 -14.60 3.77
N MET A 203 0.11 -14.29 5.07
CA MET A 203 -0.57 -13.08 5.53
C MET A 203 0.09 -11.81 4.98
N ALA A 204 1.43 -11.72 5.01
CA ALA A 204 2.17 -10.59 4.46
C ALA A 204 1.97 -10.47 2.94
N LEU A 205 1.99 -11.58 2.20
CA LEU A 205 1.71 -11.59 0.76
C LEU A 205 0.30 -11.09 0.47
N PHE A 206 -0.69 -11.57 1.22
CA PHE A 206 -2.08 -11.13 1.08
C PHE A 206 -2.24 -9.63 1.38
N LEU A 207 -1.69 -9.14 2.50
CA LEU A 207 -1.89 -7.75 2.92
C LEU A 207 -1.06 -6.75 2.13
N ILE A 208 0.10 -7.14 1.61
CA ILE A 208 1.04 -6.22 0.98
C ILE A 208 1.03 -6.40 -0.54
N VAL A 209 1.27 -7.61 -1.04
CA VAL A 209 1.41 -7.87 -2.49
C VAL A 209 0.07 -7.73 -3.23
N ILE A 210 -0.97 -8.38 -2.72
CA ILE A 210 -2.29 -8.35 -3.37
C ILE A 210 -2.89 -6.95 -3.30
N GLN A 211 -2.77 -6.25 -2.17
CA GLN A 211 -3.27 -4.88 -2.06
C GLN A 211 -2.51 -3.90 -2.95
N ALA A 212 -1.18 -4.02 -3.05
CA ALA A 212 -0.36 -3.18 -3.93
C ALA A 212 -0.67 -3.40 -5.41
N HIS A 213 -1.10 -4.61 -5.81
CA HIS A 213 -1.51 -4.86 -7.19
C HIS A 213 -2.69 -4.00 -7.63
N PHE A 214 -3.68 -3.81 -6.75
CA PHE A 214 -4.78 -2.90 -7.04
C PHE A 214 -4.30 -1.45 -7.20
N MET A 215 -3.29 -1.03 -6.42
CA MET A 215 -2.67 0.30 -6.60
C MET A 215 -1.99 0.44 -7.95
N MET A 216 -1.32 -0.59 -8.45
CA MET A 216 -0.72 -0.56 -9.79
C MET A 216 -1.78 -0.55 -10.88
N ASN A 217 -2.83 -1.35 -10.76
CA ASN A 217 -3.91 -1.33 -11.75
C ASN A 217 -4.60 0.04 -11.79
N ASN A 218 -4.74 0.72 -10.64
CA ASN A 218 -5.17 2.12 -10.62
C ASN A 218 -4.26 3.03 -11.46
N VAL A 219 -2.93 2.89 -11.35
CA VAL A 219 -1.99 3.66 -12.18
C VAL A 219 -2.22 3.40 -13.66
N LEU A 220 -2.45 2.13 -14.04
CA LEU A 220 -2.65 1.73 -15.42
C LEU A 220 -3.99 2.22 -16.01
N GLU A 221 -5.04 2.30 -15.20
CA GLU A 221 -6.34 2.89 -15.57
C GLU A 221 -6.31 4.43 -15.63
N GLY A 222 -5.28 5.05 -15.06
CA GLY A 222 -5.00 6.48 -15.12
C GLY A 222 -4.45 7.01 -13.80
N LEU A 223 -3.43 7.87 -13.85
CA LEU A 223 -2.74 8.38 -12.66
C LEU A 223 -3.66 9.03 -11.63
N ILE A 224 -4.81 9.59 -12.03
CA ILE A 224 -5.79 10.16 -11.10
C ILE A 224 -6.29 9.12 -10.09
N TRP A 225 -6.51 7.87 -10.51
CA TRP A 225 -7.01 6.79 -9.63
C TRP A 225 -5.98 6.29 -8.63
N PHE A 226 -4.72 6.69 -8.79
CA PHE A 226 -3.64 6.44 -7.85
C PHE A 226 -3.32 7.68 -7.01
N PHE A 227 -3.00 8.80 -7.67
CA PHE A 227 -2.49 10.00 -7.01
C PHE A 227 -3.55 10.70 -6.15
N LEU A 228 -4.81 10.74 -6.59
CA LEU A 228 -5.87 11.39 -5.83
C LEU A 228 -6.15 10.64 -4.51
N PRO A 229 -6.41 9.32 -4.49
CA PRO A 229 -6.57 8.57 -3.24
C PRO A 229 -5.38 8.68 -2.29
N VAL A 230 -4.15 8.59 -2.82
CA VAL A 230 -2.92 8.75 -2.02
C VAL A 230 -2.88 10.13 -1.36
N SER A 231 -3.21 11.17 -2.12
CA SER A 231 -3.25 12.55 -1.63
C SER A 231 -4.36 12.75 -0.58
N LEU A 232 -5.51 12.10 -0.73
CA LEU A 232 -6.60 12.16 0.26
C LEU A 232 -6.18 11.58 1.61
N VAL A 233 -5.50 10.42 1.62
CA VAL A 233 -5.00 9.80 2.86
C VAL A 233 -3.94 10.67 3.53
N VAL A 234 -2.96 11.17 2.75
CA VAL A 234 -1.91 12.07 3.29
C VAL A 234 -2.53 13.34 3.88
N THR A 235 -3.49 13.93 3.16
CA THR A 235 -4.22 15.12 3.61
C THR A 235 -5.01 14.83 4.88
N ASN A 236 -5.67 13.67 4.95
CA ASN A 236 -6.42 13.25 6.13
C ASN A 236 -5.51 13.14 7.36
N ASP A 237 -4.35 12.50 7.25
CA ASP A 237 -3.42 12.39 8.37
C ASP A 237 -2.90 13.76 8.84
N ILE A 238 -2.61 14.67 7.91
CA ILE A 238 -2.18 16.05 8.23
C ILE A 238 -3.27 16.80 8.97
N PHE A 239 -4.50 16.82 8.45
CA PHE A 239 -5.59 17.55 9.10
C PHE A 239 -6.09 16.88 10.37
N ALA A 240 -6.00 15.55 10.49
CA ALA A 240 -6.29 14.84 11.74
C ALA A 240 -5.34 15.26 12.85
N TYR A 241 -4.07 15.48 12.52
CA TYR A 241 -3.09 16.01 13.46
C TYR A 241 -3.36 17.48 13.81
N ILE A 242 -3.58 18.35 12.81
CA ILE A 242 -3.81 19.79 13.03
C ILE A 242 -5.09 20.04 13.84
N CYS A 243 -6.22 19.47 13.40
CA CYS A 243 -7.49 19.57 14.12
C CYS A 243 -7.43 18.86 15.48
N GLY A 244 -6.66 17.77 15.58
CA GLY A 244 -6.47 17.04 16.83
C GLY A 244 -5.74 17.84 17.89
N ILE A 245 -4.72 18.63 17.53
CA ILE A 245 -4.00 19.50 18.47
C ILE A 245 -4.82 20.74 18.85
N THR A 246 -5.54 21.31 17.88
CA THR A 246 -6.27 22.57 18.08
C THR A 246 -7.59 22.39 18.83
N PHE A 247 -8.32 21.31 18.56
CA PHE A 247 -9.67 21.07 19.10
C PHE A 247 -9.82 19.75 19.85
N GLY A 248 -8.80 18.89 19.90
CA GLY A 248 -8.90 17.55 20.46
C GLY A 248 -9.14 17.53 21.95
N ARG A 249 -10.22 16.87 22.38
CA ARG A 249 -10.56 16.66 23.80
C ARG A 249 -10.92 15.21 24.08
N THR A 250 -11.57 14.53 23.14
CA THR A 250 -12.03 13.15 23.31
C THR A 250 -11.17 12.14 22.55
N GLN A 251 -10.68 11.11 23.26
CA GLN A 251 -9.86 10.06 22.67
C GLN A 251 -10.71 9.13 21.79
N LEU A 252 -10.20 8.79 20.60
CA LEU A 252 -10.91 7.93 19.65
C LEU A 252 -10.79 6.43 19.99
N ILE A 253 -9.59 5.93 20.26
CA ILE A 253 -9.35 4.51 20.51
C ILE A 253 -8.22 4.28 21.53
N LYS A 254 -8.38 3.27 22.40
CA LYS A 254 -7.40 2.94 23.46
C LYS A 254 -6.04 2.49 22.91
N ILE A 255 -6.02 1.84 21.75
CA ILE A 255 -4.78 1.34 21.12
C ILE A 255 -3.87 2.47 20.59
N SER A 256 -4.45 3.67 20.37
CA SER A 256 -3.74 4.85 19.87
C SER A 256 -4.14 6.10 20.66
N PRO A 257 -3.47 6.36 21.80
CA PRO A 257 -3.91 7.37 22.77
C PRO A 257 -3.83 8.81 22.27
N LYS A 258 -3.15 9.07 21.15
CA LYS A 258 -2.98 10.42 20.59
C LYS A 258 -4.05 10.78 19.55
N LYS A 259 -4.91 9.87 19.12
CA LYS A 259 -5.97 10.16 18.14
C LYS A 259 -7.23 10.64 18.85
N THR A 260 -7.78 11.77 18.39
CA THR A 260 -8.98 12.40 18.96
C THR A 260 -10.17 12.35 18.00
N VAL A 261 -11.39 12.37 18.53
CA VAL A 261 -12.63 12.37 17.72
C VAL A 261 -12.76 13.69 16.96
N GLU A 262 -12.47 14.82 17.60
CA GLU A 262 -12.55 16.14 16.97
C GLU A 262 -11.53 16.27 15.83
N GLY A 263 -10.33 15.72 16.02
CA GLY A 263 -9.32 15.64 14.96
C GLY A 263 -9.80 14.83 13.77
N PHE A 264 -10.45 13.69 14.03
CA PHE A 264 -11.00 12.81 12.99
C PHE A 264 -12.13 13.47 12.18
N VAL A 265 -13.06 14.15 12.85
CA VAL A 265 -14.17 14.85 12.19
C VAL A 265 -13.66 16.07 11.41
N GLY A 266 -12.73 16.85 11.99
CA GLY A 266 -12.11 17.98 11.30
C GLY A 266 -11.36 17.55 10.05
N ALA A 267 -10.60 16.46 10.13
CA ALA A 267 -9.91 15.86 8.99
C ALA A 267 -10.87 15.47 7.87
N TRP A 268 -12.00 14.84 8.20
CA TRP A 268 -13.00 14.43 7.21
C TRP A 268 -13.50 15.61 6.37
N VAL A 269 -13.87 16.71 7.03
CA VAL A 269 -14.34 17.93 6.37
C VAL A 269 -13.24 18.54 5.48
N CYS A 270 -12.03 18.68 6.01
CA CYS A 270 -10.90 19.23 5.25
C CYS A 270 -10.51 18.34 4.04
N THR A 271 -10.54 17.01 4.19
CA THR A 271 -10.25 16.07 3.11
C THR A 271 -11.29 16.16 1.99
N ILE A 272 -12.58 16.40 2.29
CA ILE A 272 -13.61 16.63 1.27
C ILE A 272 -13.29 17.89 0.44
N PHE A 273 -13.02 19.01 1.11
CA PHE A 273 -12.70 20.27 0.43
C PHE A 273 -11.44 20.14 -0.43
N PHE A 274 -10.39 19.52 0.12
CA PHE A 274 -9.15 19.28 -0.61
C PHE A 274 -9.38 18.36 -1.82
N GLY A 275 -10.12 17.27 -1.66
CA GLY A 275 -10.44 16.35 -2.74
C GLY A 275 -11.18 17.04 -3.89
N PHE A 276 -12.17 17.87 -3.56
CA PHE A 276 -12.91 18.66 -4.55
C PHE A 276 -11.98 19.61 -5.32
N ALA A 277 -11.12 20.34 -4.61
CA ALA A 277 -10.17 21.27 -5.21
C ALA A 277 -9.15 20.56 -6.10
N LEU A 278 -8.51 19.51 -5.60
CA LEU A 278 -7.49 18.74 -6.33
C LEU A 278 -8.06 18.11 -7.59
N THR A 279 -9.27 17.56 -7.52
CA THR A 279 -9.93 16.93 -8.68
C THR A 279 -10.22 17.92 -9.80
N ASN A 280 -10.65 19.15 -9.45
CA ASN A 280 -10.84 20.22 -10.43
C ASN A 280 -9.54 20.65 -11.15
N ILE A 281 -8.39 20.44 -10.51
CA ILE A 281 -7.08 20.70 -11.11
C ILE A 281 -6.68 19.54 -12.00
N LEU A 282 -6.72 18.30 -11.48
CA LEU A 282 -6.26 17.11 -12.20
C LEU A 282 -7.07 16.82 -13.47
N MET A 283 -8.40 17.02 -13.43
CA MET A 283 -9.27 16.73 -14.58
C MET A 283 -8.99 17.60 -15.81
N ARG A 284 -8.24 18.70 -15.68
CA ARG A 284 -7.85 19.57 -16.80
C ARG A 284 -6.76 18.96 -17.67
N TYR A 285 -6.02 17.98 -17.14
CA TYR A 285 -4.85 17.41 -17.78
C TYR A 285 -5.12 15.97 -18.22
N LYS A 286 -5.11 15.72 -19.53
CA LYS A 286 -5.31 14.38 -20.11
C LYS A 286 -4.33 13.33 -19.57
N TYR A 287 -3.11 13.74 -19.26
CA TYR A 287 -2.07 12.88 -18.68
C TYR A 287 -2.52 12.15 -17.40
N PHE A 288 -3.34 12.79 -16.55
CA PHE A 288 -3.79 12.19 -15.30
C PHE A 288 -5.05 11.32 -15.46
N ILE A 289 -5.93 11.66 -16.41
CA ILE A 289 -7.25 11.03 -16.53
C ILE A 289 -7.31 9.89 -17.55
N CYS A 290 -6.34 9.83 -18.47
CA CYS A 290 -6.32 8.82 -19.52
C CYS A 290 -5.70 7.51 -19.01
N PRO A 291 -6.26 6.34 -19.39
CA PRO A 291 -5.61 5.06 -19.17
C PRO A 291 -4.31 4.95 -19.99
N VAL A 292 -3.41 4.10 -19.52
CA VAL A 292 -2.08 3.92 -20.13
C VAL A 292 -2.20 3.18 -21.45
N ASN A 293 -1.85 3.88 -22.53
CA ASN A 293 -1.71 3.31 -23.87
C ASN A 293 -0.23 3.19 -24.30
N ASP A 294 0.66 3.95 -23.66
CA ASP A 294 2.11 3.93 -23.88
C ASP A 294 2.84 4.16 -22.55
N LEU A 295 3.75 3.26 -22.18
CA LEU A 295 4.56 3.35 -20.95
C LEU A 295 5.63 4.44 -21.02
N GLY A 296 6.11 4.77 -22.22
CA GLY A 296 7.12 5.80 -22.44
C GLY A 296 6.57 7.22 -22.34
N ALA A 297 5.24 7.36 -22.27
CA ALA A 297 4.58 8.65 -22.19
C ALA A 297 4.89 9.37 -20.87
N ASN A 298 5.49 10.55 -21.00
CA ASN A 298 5.75 11.48 -19.90
C ASN A 298 4.76 12.66 -19.96
N ILE A 299 4.89 13.60 -19.01
CA ILE A 299 4.00 14.77 -18.97
C ILE A 299 4.08 15.66 -20.22
N PHE A 300 5.21 15.64 -20.95
CA PHE A 300 5.44 16.47 -22.13
C PHE A 300 4.87 15.83 -23.41
N THR A 301 4.98 14.52 -23.56
CA THR A 301 4.39 13.77 -24.68
C THR A 301 2.88 13.63 -24.49
N GLY A 302 2.43 13.53 -23.24
CA GLY A 302 1.03 13.33 -22.88
C GLY A 302 0.48 11.98 -23.34
N LEU A 303 -0.78 11.70 -22.98
CA LEU A 303 -1.54 10.57 -23.52
C LEU A 303 -2.74 11.07 -24.32
N GLN A 304 -3.04 10.36 -25.40
CA GLN A 304 -4.24 10.59 -26.20
C GLN A 304 -5.28 9.52 -25.85
N CYS A 305 -6.42 9.97 -25.32
CA CYS A 305 -7.60 9.14 -25.11
C CYS A 305 -8.86 9.99 -25.23
N THR A 306 -10.02 9.35 -25.41
CA THR A 306 -11.31 9.98 -25.16
C THR A 306 -11.58 9.96 -23.65
N PRO A 307 -11.67 11.12 -22.97
CA PRO A 307 -11.90 11.14 -21.53
C PRO A 307 -13.17 10.39 -21.12
N ASN A 308 -13.12 9.74 -19.96
CA ASN A 308 -14.31 9.12 -19.38
C ASN A 308 -15.40 10.20 -19.16
N PRO A 309 -16.67 9.93 -19.52
CA PRO A 309 -17.78 10.89 -19.34
C PRO A 309 -17.98 11.37 -17.91
N VAL A 310 -17.42 10.69 -16.90
CA VAL A 310 -17.40 11.13 -15.50
C VAL A 310 -16.67 12.47 -15.31
N PHE A 311 -15.73 12.80 -16.20
CA PHE A 311 -14.97 14.05 -16.18
C PHE A 311 -15.65 15.16 -17.00
N ALA A 312 -16.66 14.85 -17.80
CA ALA A 312 -17.37 15.85 -18.59
C ALA A 312 -18.41 16.58 -17.72
N SER A 313 -18.35 17.91 -17.69
CA SER A 313 -19.31 18.72 -16.93
C SER A 313 -20.72 18.55 -17.47
N ARG A 314 -21.68 18.29 -16.59
CA ARG A 314 -23.12 18.19 -16.93
C ARG A 314 -23.90 19.31 -16.23
N PRO A 315 -24.97 19.84 -16.85
CA PRO A 315 -25.89 20.75 -16.18
C PRO A 315 -26.76 19.97 -15.20
N TYR A 316 -26.83 20.45 -13.96
CA TYR A 316 -27.76 19.94 -12.95
C TYR A 316 -28.69 21.07 -12.53
N ASN A 317 -29.98 20.78 -12.50
CA ASN A 317 -30.99 21.68 -11.97
C ASN A 317 -31.13 21.42 -10.47
N LEU A 318 -30.86 22.43 -9.66
CA LEU A 318 -31.10 22.31 -8.23
C LEU A 318 -32.61 22.40 -7.98
N PHE A 319 -33.16 21.36 -7.36
CA PHE A 319 -34.38 21.41 -6.57
C PHE A 319 -35.57 22.19 -7.18
N GLY A 320 -36.24 21.60 -8.19
CA GLY A 320 -37.49 22.11 -8.75
C GLY A 320 -38.64 22.29 -7.74
N TRP A 321 -38.49 21.83 -6.50
CA TRP A 321 -39.45 22.04 -5.40
C TRP A 321 -39.23 23.34 -4.60
N ALA A 322 -38.06 24.00 -4.70
CA ALA A 322 -37.76 25.24 -3.97
C ALA A 322 -37.86 26.51 -4.84
N GLY A 323 -38.27 26.39 -6.11
CA GLY A 323 -38.47 27.53 -7.01
C GLY A 323 -37.20 28.27 -7.41
N ILE A 324 -36.01 27.66 -7.25
CA ILE A 324 -34.72 28.26 -7.60
C ILE A 324 -34.24 27.64 -8.91
N ASP A 325 -34.60 28.24 -10.05
CA ASP A 325 -34.12 27.82 -11.37
C ASP A 325 -32.67 28.29 -11.61
N ARG A 326 -31.71 27.68 -10.91
CA ARG A 326 -30.27 27.85 -11.20
C ARG A 326 -29.68 26.54 -11.70
N ILE A 327 -29.15 26.61 -12.92
CA ILE A 327 -28.41 25.52 -13.56
C ILE A 327 -26.94 25.60 -13.10
N PHE A 328 -26.48 24.60 -12.36
CA PHE A 328 -25.08 24.48 -11.99
C PHE A 328 -24.38 23.42 -12.85
N ARG A 329 -23.18 23.76 -13.32
CA ARG A 329 -22.32 22.86 -14.10
C ARG A 329 -21.32 22.20 -13.17
N ILE A 330 -21.50 20.90 -12.93
CA ILE A 330 -20.57 20.11 -12.14
C ILE A 330 -20.22 18.82 -12.89
N ALA A 331 -18.97 18.38 -12.78
CA ALA A 331 -18.56 17.10 -13.34
C ALA A 331 -18.97 15.97 -12.38
N PRO A 332 -19.56 14.86 -12.88
CA PRO A 332 -19.99 13.74 -12.05
C PRO A 332 -18.90 13.20 -11.11
N ILE A 333 -17.63 13.29 -11.51
CA ILE A 333 -16.47 12.90 -10.69
C ILE A 333 -16.53 13.50 -9.28
N GLN A 334 -17.01 14.74 -9.13
CA GLN A 334 -17.04 15.42 -7.84
C GLN A 334 -17.92 14.71 -6.80
N PHE A 335 -19.01 14.06 -7.22
CA PHE A 335 -19.83 13.23 -6.32
C PHE A 335 -19.09 11.96 -5.89
N HIS A 336 -18.35 11.34 -6.80
CA HIS A 336 -17.50 10.20 -6.46
C HIS A 336 -16.40 10.60 -5.47
N ILE A 337 -15.83 11.80 -5.61
CA ILE A 337 -14.78 12.28 -4.69
C ILE A 337 -15.28 12.42 -3.25
N LEU A 338 -16.54 12.79 -3.05
CA LEU A 338 -17.12 12.80 -1.71
C LEU A 338 -17.07 11.41 -1.06
N ILE A 339 -17.32 10.36 -1.84
CA ILE A 339 -17.25 8.97 -1.37
C ILE A 339 -15.79 8.57 -1.10
N PHE A 340 -14.86 8.92 -1.99
CA PHE A 340 -13.43 8.66 -1.77
C PHE A 340 -12.88 9.38 -0.53
N ALA A 341 -13.19 10.66 -0.36
CA ALA A 341 -12.77 11.44 0.80
C ALA A 341 -13.38 10.89 2.10
N THR A 342 -14.64 10.46 2.05
CA THR A 342 -15.31 9.83 3.19
C THR A 342 -14.68 8.49 3.54
N PHE A 343 -14.38 7.64 2.56
CA PHE A 343 -13.68 6.39 2.80
C PHE A 343 -12.25 6.61 3.35
N ALA A 344 -11.51 7.55 2.75
CA ALA A 344 -10.15 7.91 3.17
C ALA A 344 -10.11 8.41 4.61
N SER A 345 -11.14 9.11 5.08
CA SER A 345 -11.20 9.58 6.47
C SER A 345 -11.78 8.55 7.42
N LEU A 346 -12.86 7.86 7.06
CA LEU A 346 -13.60 7.05 8.00
C LEU A 346 -13.06 5.62 8.10
N ILE A 347 -12.62 5.03 7.00
CA ILE A 347 -12.31 3.60 6.90
C ILE A 347 -10.81 3.35 6.72
N ALA A 348 -10.12 4.11 5.84
CA ALA A 348 -8.70 3.89 5.60
C ALA A 348 -7.81 3.93 6.87
N PRO A 349 -8.06 4.79 7.89
CA PRO A 349 -7.27 4.81 9.12
C PRO A 349 -7.31 3.51 9.94
N PHE A 350 -8.28 2.62 9.69
CA PHE A 350 -8.31 1.30 10.31
C PHE A 350 -7.14 0.41 9.87
N GLY A 351 -6.56 0.63 8.68
CA GLY A 351 -5.31 0.00 8.27
C GLY A 351 -4.17 0.34 9.22
N GLY A 352 -4.03 1.62 9.56
CA GLY A 352 -3.05 2.07 10.55
C GLY A 352 -3.33 1.59 11.98
N PHE A 353 -4.61 1.43 12.37
CA PHE A 353 -4.96 0.81 13.65
C PHE A 353 -4.57 -0.66 13.70
N PHE A 354 -4.82 -1.41 12.62
CA PHE A 354 -4.41 -2.80 12.49
C PHE A 354 -2.89 -2.95 12.56
N ALA A 355 -2.16 -2.14 11.79
CA ALA A 355 -0.70 -2.11 11.80
C ALA A 355 -0.14 -1.75 13.18
N SER A 356 -0.71 -0.75 13.85
CA SER A 356 -0.37 -0.41 15.24
C SER A 356 -0.61 -1.59 16.19
N GLY A 357 -1.72 -2.32 16.05
CA GLY A 357 -2.02 -3.51 16.86
C GLY A 357 -0.97 -4.62 16.70
N LEU A 358 -0.52 -4.88 15.47
CA LEU A 358 0.59 -5.79 15.21
C LEU A 358 1.85 -5.34 15.94
N LYS A 359 2.24 -4.07 15.80
CA LYS A 359 3.44 -3.52 16.44
C LYS A 359 3.43 -3.67 17.97
N ARG A 360 2.27 -3.44 18.61
CA ARG A 360 2.13 -3.61 20.08
C ARG A 360 2.26 -5.07 20.50
N THR A 361 1.75 -6.02 19.72
CA THR A 361 1.89 -7.46 20.00
C THR A 361 3.35 -7.90 20.02
N PHE A 362 4.18 -7.36 19.12
CA PHE A 362 5.62 -7.65 19.06
C PHE A 362 6.50 -6.73 19.91
N LYS A 363 5.89 -5.82 20.70
CA LYS A 363 6.60 -4.82 21.52
C LYS A 363 7.58 -3.94 20.73
N ILE A 364 7.27 -3.69 19.46
CA ILE A 364 8.01 -2.79 18.58
C ILE A 364 7.25 -1.47 18.40
N LYS A 365 7.97 -0.42 18.00
CA LYS A 365 7.38 0.90 17.74
C LYS A 365 7.10 1.13 16.25
N ASP A 366 8.03 0.73 15.41
CA ASP A 366 8.06 0.92 13.96
C ASP A 366 8.39 -0.43 13.29
N PHE A 367 7.95 -0.65 12.04
CA PHE A 367 8.19 -1.93 11.34
C PHE A 367 9.64 -2.11 10.90
N GLY A 368 10.40 -1.02 10.79
CA GLY A 368 11.82 -1.00 10.46
C GLY A 368 12.37 0.43 10.46
N ASP A 369 13.61 0.58 10.00
CA ASP A 369 14.33 1.86 9.92
C ASP A 369 14.72 2.19 8.47
N SER A 370 13.87 1.84 7.49
CA SER A 370 14.21 1.96 6.07
C SER A 370 14.35 3.41 5.58
N ILE A 371 13.71 4.38 6.26
CA ILE A 371 13.82 5.80 5.91
C ILE A 371 14.47 6.54 7.09
N PRO A 372 15.66 7.14 6.90
CA PRO A 372 16.34 7.85 7.98
C PRO A 372 15.47 8.93 8.61
N GLY A 373 15.30 8.86 9.93
CA GLY A 373 14.49 9.80 10.72
C GLY A 373 12.96 9.67 10.56
N HIS A 374 12.46 8.74 9.73
CA HIS A 374 11.03 8.59 9.44
C HIS A 374 10.42 7.23 9.82
N GLY A 375 11.24 6.25 10.18
CA GLY A 375 10.80 4.90 10.57
C GLY A 375 10.66 3.96 9.38
N GLY A 376 9.72 3.02 9.47
CA GLY A 376 9.49 1.98 8.46
C GLY A 376 8.70 2.51 7.26
N MET A 377 8.93 1.90 6.09
CA MET A 377 8.12 2.14 4.91
C MET A 377 6.69 1.61 5.10
N THR A 378 6.55 0.45 5.75
CA THR A 378 5.26 -0.18 6.05
C THR A 378 4.38 0.73 6.91
N ASP A 379 4.97 1.47 7.86
CA ASP A 379 4.27 2.45 8.70
C ASP A 379 3.65 3.61 7.91
N ARG A 380 4.08 3.84 6.67
CA ARG A 380 3.56 4.90 5.79
C ARG A 380 2.52 4.40 4.79
N MET A 381 2.49 3.09 4.55
CA MET A 381 1.66 2.47 3.52
C MET A 381 0.45 1.72 4.07
N ASP A 382 0.35 1.55 5.40
CA ASP A 382 -0.71 0.80 6.06
C ASP A 382 -2.14 1.26 5.70
N CYS A 383 -2.38 2.57 5.67
CA CYS A 383 -3.65 3.16 5.25
C CYS A 383 -3.77 3.24 3.72
N GLN A 384 -2.63 3.37 3.02
CA GLN A 384 -2.56 3.51 1.58
C GLN A 384 -2.95 2.23 0.85
N PHE A 385 -2.56 1.06 1.35
CA PHE A 385 -2.92 -0.22 0.75
C PHE A 385 -4.43 -0.42 0.73
N ILE A 386 -5.12 -0.16 1.85
CA ILE A 386 -6.59 -0.26 1.93
C ILE A 386 -7.26 0.76 1.00
N MET A 387 -6.76 1.99 0.99
CA MET A 387 -7.28 3.03 0.09
C MET A 387 -7.09 2.67 -1.39
N GLY A 388 -5.96 2.07 -1.74
CA GLY A 388 -5.64 1.60 -3.08
C GLY A 388 -6.60 0.52 -3.57
N VAL A 389 -6.87 -0.47 -2.73
CA VAL A 389 -7.87 -1.53 -3.01
C VAL A 389 -9.25 -0.92 -3.23
N PHE A 390 -9.68 -0.03 -2.33
CA PHE A 390 -10.96 0.65 -2.44
C PHE A 390 -11.08 1.45 -3.73
N SER A 391 -10.06 2.24 -4.07
CA SER A 391 -10.02 3.05 -5.28
C SER A 391 -10.29 2.21 -6.53
N TYR A 392 -9.59 1.07 -6.64
CA TYR A 392 -9.72 0.19 -7.79
C TYR A 392 -11.11 -0.46 -7.87
N MET A 393 -11.58 -1.02 -6.75
CA MET A 393 -12.89 -1.68 -6.70
C MET A 393 -14.01 -0.71 -7.01
N TYR A 394 -13.92 0.51 -6.47
CA TYR A 394 -14.90 1.56 -6.71
C TYR A 394 -14.86 2.01 -8.18
N TYR A 395 -13.67 2.24 -8.74
CA TYR A 395 -13.51 2.60 -10.14
C TYR A 395 -14.13 1.54 -11.06
N GLN A 396 -13.77 0.26 -10.91
CA GLN A 396 -14.29 -0.82 -11.74
C GLN A 396 -15.81 -0.99 -11.62
N SER A 397 -16.37 -0.75 -10.43
CA SER A 397 -17.81 -0.93 -10.19
C SER A 397 -18.68 0.22 -10.70
N PHE A 398 -18.22 1.46 -10.53
CA PHE A 398 -19.09 2.64 -10.71
C PHE A 398 -18.62 3.62 -11.80
N ILE A 399 -17.36 3.55 -12.22
CA ILE A 399 -16.75 4.57 -13.07
C ILE A 399 -16.27 3.99 -14.40
N ALA A 400 -15.72 2.78 -14.40
CA ALA A 400 -15.22 2.11 -15.58
C ALA A 400 -16.33 2.01 -16.63
N VAL A 401 -16.01 2.39 -17.87
CA VAL A 401 -16.94 2.30 -19.00
C VAL A 401 -16.42 1.22 -19.94
N TYR A 402 -17.05 0.05 -19.92
CA TYR A 402 -16.78 -1.02 -20.87
C TYR A 402 -17.44 -0.70 -22.21
N LYS A 403 -16.75 0.09 -23.05
CA LYS A 403 -17.18 0.26 -24.44
C LYS A 403 -16.71 -0.96 -25.24
N ALA A 404 -17.66 -1.77 -25.70
CA ALA A 404 -17.37 -2.78 -26.71
C ALA A 404 -16.86 -2.07 -27.96
N ASN A 405 -15.65 -2.40 -28.42
CA ASN A 405 -15.13 -1.90 -29.67
C ASN A 405 -15.57 -2.84 -30.81
N VAL A 406 -15.79 -2.32 -32.02
CA VAL A 406 -16.28 -3.12 -33.15
C VAL A 406 -15.39 -4.33 -33.41
N GLY A 407 -14.07 -4.16 -33.32
CA GLY A 407 -13.09 -5.24 -33.45
C GLY A 407 -13.25 -6.34 -32.40
N SER A 408 -13.49 -6.00 -31.13
CA SER A 408 -13.69 -6.95 -30.03
C SER A 408 -15.01 -7.70 -30.16
N VAL A 409 -16.06 -7.05 -30.67
CA VAL A 409 -17.34 -7.71 -30.95
C VAL A 409 -17.18 -8.68 -32.11
N ILE A 410 -16.46 -8.28 -33.16
CA ILE A 410 -16.16 -9.14 -34.31
C ILE A 410 -15.25 -10.30 -33.89
N GLU A 411 -14.18 -10.08 -33.12
CA GLU A 411 -13.29 -11.13 -32.62
C GLU A 411 -14.05 -12.12 -31.74
N THR A 412 -14.89 -11.62 -30.82
CA THR A 412 -15.75 -12.47 -29.98
C THR A 412 -16.72 -13.28 -30.83
N ALA A 413 -17.29 -12.69 -31.88
CA ALA A 413 -18.18 -13.39 -32.80
C ALA A 413 -17.42 -14.46 -33.62
N ILE A 414 -16.21 -14.18 -34.10
CA ILE A 414 -15.43 -15.09 -34.94
C ILE A 414 -14.86 -16.26 -34.12
N VAL A 415 -14.29 -15.97 -32.94
CA VAL A 415 -13.57 -16.96 -32.12
C VAL A 415 -14.52 -17.68 -31.15
N GLY A 416 -15.54 -16.97 -30.66
CA GLY A 416 -16.41 -17.45 -29.59
C GLY A 416 -17.72 -18.09 -30.05
N LEU A 417 -18.09 -17.97 -31.32
CA LEU A 417 -19.34 -18.51 -31.86
C LEU A 417 -19.09 -19.51 -32.98
N THR A 418 -19.96 -20.51 -33.06
CA THR A 418 -20.04 -21.40 -34.22
C THR A 418 -20.51 -20.64 -35.46
N VAL A 419 -20.28 -21.21 -36.65
CA VAL A 419 -20.69 -20.58 -37.92
C VAL A 419 -22.19 -20.30 -37.97
N GLU A 420 -23.01 -21.19 -37.40
CA GLU A 420 -24.47 -21.03 -37.33
C GLU A 420 -24.86 -19.84 -36.44
N GLU A 421 -24.26 -19.73 -35.26
CA GLU A 421 -24.48 -18.62 -34.33
C GLU A 421 -23.98 -17.28 -34.89
N GLN A 422 -22.88 -17.28 -35.66
CA GLN A 422 -22.41 -16.08 -36.36
C GLN A 422 -23.45 -15.57 -37.36
N ILE A 423 -24.07 -16.46 -38.13
CA ILE A 423 -25.14 -16.11 -39.08
C ILE A 423 -26.36 -15.53 -38.33
N ASP A 424 -26.70 -16.08 -37.17
CA ASP A 424 -27.81 -15.58 -36.37
C ASP A 424 -27.54 -14.21 -35.74
N VAL A 425 -26.28 -13.93 -35.35
CA VAL A 425 -25.85 -12.58 -34.95
C VAL A 425 -26.03 -11.58 -36.09
N VAL A 426 -25.61 -11.94 -37.31
CA VAL A 426 -25.78 -11.07 -38.50
C VAL A 426 -27.27 -10.82 -38.78
N LYS A 427 -28.10 -11.86 -38.74
CA LYS A 427 -29.57 -11.75 -38.89
C LYS A 427 -30.18 -10.83 -37.83
N GLY A 428 -29.83 -11.02 -36.56
CA GLY A 428 -30.32 -10.21 -35.45
C GLY A 428 -29.94 -8.74 -35.57
N LEU A 429 -28.67 -8.47 -35.88
CA LEU A 429 -28.15 -7.11 -36.04
C LEU A 429 -28.78 -6.39 -37.24
N SER A 430 -28.92 -7.09 -38.37
CA SER A 430 -29.58 -6.58 -39.57
C SER A 430 -31.06 -6.23 -39.31
N LYS A 431 -31.80 -7.09 -38.61
CA LYS A 431 -33.20 -6.83 -38.23
C LYS A 431 -33.30 -5.62 -37.29
N TYR A 432 -32.39 -5.48 -36.34
CA TYR A 432 -32.32 -4.33 -35.44
C TYR A 432 -32.10 -3.01 -36.22
N LEU A 433 -31.15 -2.99 -37.15
CA LEU A 433 -30.84 -1.81 -37.97
C LEU A 433 -31.95 -1.45 -38.96
N TYR A 434 -32.66 -2.45 -39.50
CA TYR A 434 -33.85 -2.25 -40.32
C TYR A 434 -34.97 -1.56 -39.51
N ASN A 435 -35.24 -2.01 -38.30
CA ASN A 435 -36.24 -1.39 -37.41
C ASN A 435 -35.89 0.05 -37.02
N GLN A 436 -34.60 0.42 -37.03
CA GLN A 436 -34.12 1.78 -36.80
C GLN A 436 -34.20 2.66 -38.06
N GLY A 437 -34.62 2.12 -39.21
CA GLY A 437 -34.68 2.83 -40.49
C GLY A 437 -33.31 3.13 -41.11
N VAL A 438 -32.24 2.51 -40.60
CA VAL A 438 -30.85 2.75 -41.05
C VAL A 438 -30.52 1.94 -42.30
N VAL A 439 -31.18 0.79 -42.49
CA VAL A 439 -30.96 -0.11 -43.64
C VAL A 439 -32.30 -0.34 -44.35
N SER A 440 -32.36 -0.10 -45.66
CA SER A 440 -33.54 -0.37 -46.48
C SER A 440 -33.71 -1.86 -46.77
N GLY A 441 -34.97 -2.32 -46.86
CA GLY A 441 -35.33 -3.74 -46.88
C GLY A 441 -34.80 -4.53 -48.09
N GLU A 442 -33.77 -5.34 -47.84
CA GLU A 442 -33.60 -6.75 -48.23
C GLU A 442 -32.15 -7.15 -47.92
N VAL A 443 -31.86 -7.56 -46.68
CA VAL A 443 -30.66 -8.39 -46.46
C VAL A 443 -31.04 -9.80 -46.88
N ARG A 444 -30.78 -10.14 -48.14
CA ARG A 444 -31.06 -11.47 -48.71
C ARG A 444 -30.13 -12.50 -48.07
N TYR A 445 -30.65 -13.22 -47.08
CA TYR A 445 -30.02 -14.42 -46.55
C TYR A 445 -30.26 -15.58 -47.52
N SER A 446 -29.38 -15.75 -48.51
CA SER A 446 -29.31 -17.01 -49.25
C SER A 446 -28.44 -17.99 -48.46
N THR A 447 -29.04 -19.04 -47.94
CA THR A 447 -28.38 -20.15 -47.21
C THR A 447 -27.38 -20.94 -48.06
N SER A 448 -27.10 -20.52 -49.30
CA SER A 448 -26.24 -21.26 -50.23
C SER A 448 -25.02 -20.51 -50.77
N ASN A 449 -24.82 -19.20 -50.56
CA ASN A 449 -23.60 -18.52 -51.03
C ASN A 449 -23.38 -17.16 -50.33
N PHE A 450 -22.41 -17.08 -49.42
CA PHE A 450 -21.87 -15.82 -48.89
C PHE A 450 -20.97 -15.20 -49.98
N ASN A 451 -21.56 -14.46 -50.92
CA ASN A 451 -20.79 -13.80 -51.97
C ASN A 451 -20.22 -12.47 -51.43
N VAL A 452 -19.04 -12.54 -50.82
CA VAL A 452 -18.23 -11.36 -50.49
C VAL A 452 -17.68 -10.81 -51.81
N ARG A 453 -18.28 -9.74 -52.35
CA ARG A 453 -17.59 -8.94 -53.38
C ARG A 453 -16.38 -8.30 -52.73
N ARG A 454 -15.18 -8.71 -53.17
CA ARG A 454 -13.95 -7.94 -52.97
C ARG A 454 -14.02 -6.75 -53.93
N ASP A 455 -14.33 -5.58 -53.39
CA ASP A 455 -13.96 -4.31 -54.02
C ASP A 455 -12.61 -3.86 -53.45
#